data_AF-A0A7C6AYP2-F1
#
_entry.id   AF-A0A7C6AYP2-F1
#
_cell.length_a   1.000
_cell.length_b   1.000
_cell.length_c   1.000
_cell.angle_alpha   90.00
_cell.angle_beta   90.00
_cell.angle_gamma   90.00
#
_symmetry.space_group_name_H-M   'P 1'
#
loop_
_entity.id
_entity.type
_entity.pdbx_description
1 polymer ?
#
loop_
_entity_poly.entity_id
_entity_poly.type
_entity_poly.pdbx_seq_one_letter_code
_entity_poly.pdbx_strand_id
1 'polypeptide(L)'
;LLDAYQIPYTFADPAVLMLSLDKALCKLVVREAQLPTPPHAVVRTERDIDRINLPFPLFVKPLAEGTGKGISSESKVDTPRALKSVCLSLLERFRQPILVERYLSGREFTVGILGTGEKARVLGTMEIILRPHAEPHAYSYVNKERCEELVEYRYPSAENDPEVAEAERVALAAWRAIGGRDAGRVDLRSDETGQPHFLEVNPLAGLHPEHSDLPMIAAAAGLSFRDLIRSIVLSAEERIVSSDRTSNRCATGS
;
A
#
# COMPACT_ATOMS: atom_id res chain seq x y z
N LEU A 1 22.66 0.09 -2.13
CA LEU A 1 23.82 -0.83 -2.11
C LEU A 1 23.92 -1.58 -3.43
N LEU A 2 22.93 -2.41 -3.80
CA LEU A 2 22.97 -3.23 -5.00
C LEU A 2 23.15 -2.41 -6.30
N ASP A 3 22.47 -1.27 -6.44
CA ASP A 3 22.66 -0.37 -7.59
C ASP A 3 24.12 0.12 -7.71
N ALA A 4 24.75 0.48 -6.59
CA ALA A 4 26.12 1.00 -6.59
C ALA A 4 27.16 -0.05 -7.01
N TYR A 5 26.85 -1.33 -6.78
CA TYR A 5 27.67 -2.47 -7.21
C TYR A 5 27.17 -3.12 -8.50
N GLN A 6 26.17 -2.55 -9.16
CA GLN A 6 25.54 -3.10 -10.37
C GLN A 6 25.10 -4.57 -10.21
N ILE A 7 24.70 -4.96 -9.00
CA ILE A 7 24.18 -6.30 -8.72
C ILE A 7 22.69 -6.30 -9.03
N PRO A 8 22.21 -7.14 -9.96
CA PRO A 8 20.78 -7.18 -10.26
C PRO A 8 19.95 -7.73 -9.10
N TYR A 9 18.72 -7.23 -8.94
CA TYR A 9 17.80 -7.62 -7.88
C TYR A 9 16.34 -7.58 -8.32
N THR A 10 15.54 -8.37 -7.61
CA THR A 10 14.07 -8.37 -7.65
C THR A 10 13.50 -7.24 -6.81
N PHE A 11 12.26 -6.83 -7.11
CA PHE A 11 11.49 -5.78 -6.45
C PHE A 11 11.91 -4.35 -6.83
N ALA A 12 11.21 -3.38 -6.24
CA ALA A 12 11.40 -1.97 -6.45
C ALA A 12 12.82 -1.48 -6.15
N ASP A 13 13.24 -0.44 -6.88
CA ASP A 13 14.50 0.24 -6.64
C ASP A 13 14.43 1.20 -5.43
N PRO A 14 15.56 1.76 -4.99
CA PRO A 14 15.57 2.68 -3.86
C PRO A 14 14.69 3.92 -4.03
N ALA A 15 14.48 4.41 -5.25
CA ALA A 15 13.63 5.57 -5.49
C ALA A 15 12.16 5.25 -5.21
N VAL A 16 11.68 4.11 -5.72
CA VAL A 16 10.33 3.61 -5.47
C VAL A 16 10.15 3.21 -4.01
N LEU A 17 11.14 2.59 -3.39
CA LEU A 17 11.11 2.24 -1.96
C LEU A 17 10.98 3.50 -1.09
N MET A 18 11.79 4.53 -1.35
CA MET A 18 11.71 5.82 -0.64
C MET A 18 10.35 6.50 -0.85
N LEU A 19 9.85 6.52 -2.08
CA LEU A 19 8.53 7.09 -2.40
C LEU A 19 7.41 6.33 -1.67
N SER A 20 7.48 5.01 -1.60
CA SER A 20 6.48 4.19 -0.90
C SER A 20 6.49 4.35 0.62
N LEU A 21 7.66 4.67 1.20
CA LEU A 21 7.79 4.96 2.63
C LEU A 21 7.06 6.26 3.00
N ASP A 22 7.22 7.33 2.21
CA ASP A 22 6.49 8.57 2.43
C ASP A 22 5.08 8.50 1.80
N LYS A 23 4.10 8.11 2.62
CA LYS A 23 2.71 7.98 2.17
C LYS A 23 2.13 9.27 1.60
N ALA A 24 2.55 10.44 2.07
CA ALA A 24 2.05 11.69 1.54
C ALA A 24 2.58 11.93 0.12
N LEU A 25 3.89 11.73 -0.11
CA LEU A 25 4.47 11.83 -1.44
C LEU A 25 3.87 10.79 -2.40
N CYS A 26 3.68 9.56 -1.95
CA CYS A 26 3.04 8.51 -2.73
C CYS A 26 1.62 8.92 -3.17
N LYS A 27 0.83 9.48 -2.24
CA LYS A 27 -0.52 9.99 -2.53
C LYS A 27 -0.52 11.19 -3.49
N LEU A 28 0.53 12.01 -3.52
CA LEU A 28 0.65 13.07 -4.54
C LEU A 28 0.79 12.49 -5.94
N VAL A 29 1.61 11.45 -6.12
CA VAL A 29 1.77 10.76 -7.42
C VAL A 29 0.46 10.10 -7.84
N VAL A 30 -0.23 9.43 -6.92
CA VAL A 30 -1.53 8.78 -7.17
C VAL A 30 -2.58 9.81 -7.59
N ARG A 31 -2.63 10.96 -6.91
CA ARG A 31 -3.56 12.04 -7.25
C ARG A 31 -3.25 12.68 -8.60
N GLU A 32 -1.97 12.88 -8.93
CA GLU A 32 -1.54 13.37 -10.24
C GLU A 32 -1.93 12.40 -11.36
N ALA A 33 -1.86 11.10 -11.09
CA ALA A 33 -2.38 10.05 -11.97
C ALA A 33 -3.93 9.98 -12.01
N GLN A 34 -4.63 10.93 -11.40
CA GLN A 34 -6.09 11.03 -11.33
C GLN A 34 -6.77 9.81 -10.70
N LEU A 35 -6.08 9.17 -9.74
CA LEU A 35 -6.59 8.02 -9.01
C LEU A 35 -7.15 8.44 -7.63
N PRO A 36 -8.19 7.76 -7.14
CA PRO A 36 -8.80 8.06 -5.86
C PRO A 36 -7.84 7.77 -4.71
N THR A 37 -7.65 8.75 -3.83
CA THR A 37 -6.97 8.63 -2.53
C THR A 37 -7.62 9.63 -1.57
N PRO A 38 -7.77 9.32 -0.27
CA PRO A 38 -8.42 10.24 0.64
C PRO A 38 -7.69 11.59 0.70
N PRO A 39 -8.43 12.71 0.75
CA PRO A 39 -7.85 14.01 1.10
C PRO A 39 -7.05 13.90 2.40
N HIS A 40 -5.86 14.48 2.40
CA HIS A 40 -4.92 14.32 3.50
C HIS A 40 -4.09 15.59 3.74
N ALA A 41 -3.53 15.67 4.94
CA ALA A 41 -2.60 16.68 5.39
C ALA A 41 -1.45 16.02 6.19
N VAL A 42 -0.30 16.69 6.23
CA VAL A 42 0.87 16.23 7.00
C VAL A 42 1.12 17.18 8.16
N VAL A 43 1.18 16.63 9.37
CA VAL A 43 1.50 17.34 10.60
C VAL A 43 2.96 17.06 10.96
N ARG A 44 3.80 18.09 10.98
CA ARG A 44 5.20 18.00 11.44
C ARG A 44 5.38 18.61 12.82
N THR A 45 4.52 19.58 13.13
CA THR A 45 4.55 20.36 14.38
C THR A 45 3.13 20.58 14.89
N GLU A 46 3.00 20.96 16.15
CA GLU A 46 1.69 21.31 16.74
C GLU A 46 0.95 22.39 15.91
N ARG A 47 1.68 23.36 15.34
CA ARG A 47 1.09 24.45 14.54
C ARG A 47 0.43 23.97 13.25
N ASP A 48 0.84 22.82 12.73
CA ASP A 48 0.24 22.25 11.53
C ASP A 48 -1.15 21.68 11.80
N ILE A 49 -1.42 21.27 13.06
CA ILE A 49 -2.71 20.73 13.49
C ILE A 49 -3.80 21.77 13.31
N ASP A 50 -3.52 23.01 13.74
CA ASP A 50 -4.47 24.12 13.66
C ASP A 50 -4.80 24.55 12.22
N ARG A 51 -4.03 24.07 11.23
CA ARG A 51 -4.22 24.34 9.80
C ARG A 51 -5.01 23.25 9.08
N ILE A 52 -5.36 22.16 9.76
CA ILE A 52 -6.12 21.07 9.16
C ILE A 52 -7.55 21.53 8.90
N ASN A 53 -7.93 21.55 7.62
CA ASN A 53 -9.28 21.86 7.17
C ASN A 53 -9.85 20.68 6.38
N LEU A 54 -10.06 19.55 7.07
CA LEU A 54 -10.64 18.33 6.52
C LEU A 54 -11.94 17.99 7.29
N PRO A 55 -12.97 17.48 6.61
CA PRO A 55 -14.21 17.08 7.27
C PRO A 55 -13.98 15.82 8.12
N PHE A 56 -14.53 15.83 9.34
CA PHE A 56 -14.54 14.67 10.21
C PHE A 56 -15.54 13.60 9.74
N PRO A 57 -15.32 12.31 10.04
CA PRO A 57 -14.19 11.75 10.80
C PRO A 57 -12.85 11.73 10.02
N LEU A 58 -11.74 11.83 10.76
CA LEU A 58 -10.38 11.74 10.23
C LEU A 58 -9.67 10.50 10.77
N PHE A 59 -8.64 10.07 10.05
CA PHE A 59 -7.75 8.98 10.42
C PHE A 59 -6.32 9.51 10.57
N VAL A 60 -5.69 9.21 11.70
CA VAL A 60 -4.39 9.72 12.12
C VAL A 60 -3.40 8.58 12.29
N LYS A 61 -2.28 8.63 11.56
CA LYS A 61 -1.24 7.59 11.60
C LYS A 61 0.16 8.15 11.34
N PRO A 62 1.24 7.49 11.79
CA PRO A 62 2.60 7.89 11.40
C PRO A 62 2.79 7.89 9.88
N LEU A 63 3.53 8.87 9.37
CA LEU A 63 3.72 9.03 7.92
C LEU A 63 4.50 7.85 7.30
N ALA A 64 5.61 7.45 7.92
CA ALA A 64 6.60 6.57 7.31
C ALA A 64 6.64 5.13 7.86
N GLU A 65 5.76 4.78 8.80
CA GLU A 65 5.71 3.43 9.37
C GLU A 65 4.95 2.43 8.50
N GLY A 66 5.47 1.20 8.36
CA GLY A 66 4.74 0.08 7.78
C GLY A 66 3.96 -0.72 8.82
N THR A 67 3.21 -1.73 8.37
CA THR A 67 2.64 -2.80 9.24
C THR A 67 1.67 -2.32 10.33
N GLY A 68 1.05 -1.15 10.17
CA GLY A 68 0.07 -0.63 11.12
C GLY A 68 0.67 -0.13 12.45
N LYS A 69 1.99 0.01 12.56
CA LYS A 69 2.61 0.60 13.75
C LYS A 69 2.11 2.02 13.98
N GLY A 70 1.61 2.28 15.20
CA GLY A 70 0.99 3.56 15.54
C GLY A 70 -0.45 3.73 15.06
N ILE A 71 -1.06 2.68 14.51
CA ILE A 71 -2.50 2.61 14.25
C ILE A 71 -3.16 1.88 15.42
N SER A 72 -4.20 2.49 15.99
CA SER A 72 -5.09 1.89 17.00
C SER A 72 -6.52 2.35 16.76
N SER A 73 -7.45 1.96 17.64
CA SER A 73 -8.81 2.50 17.66
C SER A 73 -8.86 4.03 17.83
N GLU A 74 -7.83 4.63 18.45
CA GLU A 74 -7.69 6.09 18.62
C GLU A 74 -7.25 6.80 17.33
N SER A 75 -6.80 6.07 16.32
CA SER A 75 -6.46 6.66 15.02
C SER A 75 -7.66 7.27 14.32
N LYS A 76 -8.87 6.77 14.59
CA LYS A 76 -10.10 7.43 14.12
C LYS A 76 -10.47 8.55 15.10
N VAL A 77 -10.51 9.78 14.61
CA VAL A 77 -10.88 10.97 15.39
C VAL A 77 -12.13 11.62 14.81
N ASP A 78 -13.08 11.96 15.67
CA ASP A 78 -14.36 12.59 15.28
C ASP A 78 -14.42 14.09 15.65
N THR A 79 -13.42 14.63 16.36
CA THR A 79 -13.41 16.04 16.81
C THR A 79 -12.03 16.70 16.71
N PRO A 80 -11.95 18.04 16.59
CA PRO A 80 -10.68 18.78 16.60
C PRO A 80 -9.85 18.57 17.86
N ARG A 81 -10.51 18.42 19.02
CA ARG A 81 -9.83 18.14 20.30
C ARG A 81 -9.15 16.77 20.30
N ALA A 82 -9.85 15.74 19.80
CA ALA A 82 -9.30 14.40 19.67
C ALA A 82 -8.13 14.38 18.67
N LEU A 83 -8.28 15.04 17.51
CA LEU A 83 -7.23 15.20 16.51
C LEU A 83 -5.95 15.77 17.13
N LYS A 84 -6.05 16.88 17.86
CA LYS A 84 -4.88 17.51 18.52
C LYS A 84 -4.21 16.56 19.50
N SER A 85 -4.99 15.89 20.35
CA SER A 85 -4.47 14.95 21.35
C SER A 85 -3.71 13.79 20.71
N VAL A 86 -4.29 13.14 19.71
CA VAL A 86 -3.70 11.97 19.04
C VAL A 86 -2.45 12.36 18.25
N CYS A 87 -2.49 13.48 17.51
CA CYS A 87 -1.32 13.98 16.78
C CYS A 87 -0.13 14.27 17.70
N LEU A 88 -0.35 14.95 18.82
CA LEU A 88 0.73 15.25 19.78
C LEU A 88 1.33 13.98 20.38
N SER A 89 0.49 13.02 20.77
CA SER A 89 0.94 11.72 21.30
C SER A 89 1.79 10.95 20.28
N LEU A 90 1.36 10.89 19.03
CA LEU A 90 2.10 10.19 17.97
C LEU A 90 3.41 10.91 17.60
N LEU A 91 3.41 12.25 17.55
CA LEU A 91 4.63 13.04 17.32
C LEU A 91 5.68 12.75 18.39
N GLU A 92 5.29 12.72 19.66
CA GLU A 92 6.19 12.44 20.78
C GLU A 92 6.72 11.00 20.72
N ARG A 93 5.84 10.03 20.50
CA ARG A 93 6.17 8.61 20.52
C ARG A 93 7.04 8.17 19.34
N PHE A 94 6.71 8.61 18.13
CA PHE A 94 7.36 8.14 16.90
C PHE A 94 8.42 9.09 16.36
N ARG A 95 8.48 10.34 16.86
CA ARG A 95 9.45 11.37 16.46
C ARG A 95 9.56 11.54 14.94
N GLN A 96 8.42 11.47 14.26
CA GLN A 96 8.30 11.60 12.81
C GLN A 96 6.98 12.32 12.46
N PRO A 97 6.83 12.85 11.23
CA PRO A 97 5.59 13.46 10.79
C PRO A 97 4.40 12.51 10.85
N ILE A 98 3.21 13.07 11.03
CA ILE A 98 1.94 12.35 11.12
C ILE A 98 1.10 12.66 9.88
N LEU A 99 0.50 11.62 9.30
CA LEU A 99 -0.48 11.72 8.23
C LEU A 99 -1.88 11.80 8.85
N VAL A 100 -2.64 12.81 8.46
CA VAL A 100 -4.05 12.96 8.79
C VAL A 100 -4.84 12.90 7.50
N GLU A 101 -5.75 11.96 7.38
CA GLU A 101 -6.55 11.77 6.16
C GLU A 101 -8.04 11.60 6.48
N ARG A 102 -8.91 11.81 5.50
CA ARG A 102 -10.34 11.49 5.65
C ARG A 102 -10.50 10.01 6.02
N TYR A 103 -11.29 9.72 7.04
CA TYR A 103 -11.62 8.33 7.38
C TYR A 103 -12.57 7.74 6.33
N LEU A 104 -12.26 6.53 5.89
CA LEU A 104 -13.03 5.77 4.91
C LEU A 104 -13.72 4.61 5.63
N SER A 105 -15.05 4.49 5.50
CA SER A 105 -15.84 3.57 6.33
C SER A 105 -16.21 2.26 5.63
N GLY A 106 -15.92 2.14 4.33
CA GLY A 106 -16.23 0.97 3.51
C GLY A 106 -15.21 -0.16 3.68
N ARG A 107 -15.24 -1.09 2.72
CA ARG A 107 -14.44 -2.32 2.68
C ARG A 107 -12.95 -2.02 2.56
N GLU A 108 -12.13 -2.92 3.07
CA GLU A 108 -10.67 -2.82 3.05
C GLU A 108 -10.10 -3.96 2.20
N PHE A 109 -9.24 -3.60 1.24
CA PHE A 109 -8.69 -4.53 0.26
C PHE A 109 -7.17 -4.43 0.21
N THR A 110 -6.52 -5.58 0.03
CA THR A 110 -5.13 -5.70 -0.35
C THR A 110 -5.07 -6.41 -1.70
N VAL A 111 -4.59 -5.71 -2.72
CA VAL A 111 -4.47 -6.23 -4.09
C VAL A 111 -3.03 -6.64 -4.34
N GLY A 112 -2.79 -7.91 -4.65
CA GLY A 112 -1.48 -8.41 -5.05
C GLY A 112 -1.18 -8.07 -6.50
N ILE A 113 -0.02 -7.50 -6.76
CA ILE A 113 0.43 -7.14 -8.12
C ILE A 113 1.70 -7.92 -8.46
N LEU A 114 1.80 -8.38 -9.70
CA LEU A 114 2.98 -9.05 -10.26
C LEU A 114 3.38 -8.40 -11.58
N GLY A 115 4.67 -8.15 -11.76
CA GLY A 115 5.27 -7.59 -12.96
C GLY A 115 5.57 -6.08 -12.86
N THR A 116 6.17 -5.58 -13.94
CA THR A 116 6.67 -4.21 -14.04
C THR A 116 6.04 -3.51 -15.26
N GLY A 117 5.62 -2.25 -15.09
CA GLY A 117 5.12 -1.41 -16.18
C GLY A 117 3.90 -2.01 -16.89
N GLU A 118 3.93 -2.07 -18.22
CA GLU A 118 2.83 -2.63 -19.02
C GLU A 118 2.58 -4.12 -18.76
N LYS A 119 3.63 -4.87 -18.37
CA LYS A 119 3.52 -6.28 -18.01
C LYS A 119 3.00 -6.53 -16.60
N ALA A 120 2.84 -5.47 -15.80
CA ALA A 120 2.23 -5.60 -14.48
C ALA A 120 0.76 -6.03 -14.62
N ARG A 121 0.34 -6.97 -13.78
CA ARG A 121 -1.01 -7.50 -13.69
C ARG A 121 -1.40 -7.76 -12.24
N VAL A 122 -2.71 -7.79 -12.00
CA VAL A 122 -3.26 -8.22 -10.71
C VAL A 122 -3.10 -9.74 -10.57
N LEU A 123 -2.64 -10.18 -9.40
CA LEU A 123 -2.63 -11.57 -8.99
C LEU A 123 -3.97 -12.00 -8.38
N GLY A 124 -4.56 -11.11 -7.59
CA GLY A 124 -5.84 -11.30 -6.93
C GLY A 124 -6.02 -10.28 -5.81
N THR A 125 -7.17 -10.35 -5.16
CA THR A 125 -7.57 -9.43 -4.11
C THR A 125 -7.90 -10.18 -2.82
N MET A 126 -7.36 -9.68 -1.71
CA MET A 126 -7.74 -10.08 -0.36
C MET A 126 -8.62 -8.99 0.25
N GLU A 127 -9.81 -9.33 0.72
CA GLU A 127 -10.65 -8.47 1.54
C GLU A 127 -10.38 -8.75 3.02
N ILE A 128 -10.15 -7.68 3.78
CA ILE A 128 -9.84 -7.72 5.21
C ILE A 128 -11.11 -7.41 6.00
N ILE A 129 -11.62 -8.40 6.73
CA ILE A 129 -12.82 -8.26 7.55
C ILE A 129 -12.45 -8.38 9.02
N LEU A 130 -12.65 -7.30 9.78
CA LEU A 130 -12.42 -7.28 11.21
C LEU A 130 -13.54 -8.06 11.93
N ARG A 131 -13.16 -9.04 12.76
CA ARG A 131 -14.11 -9.79 13.58
C ARG A 131 -14.66 -8.90 14.71
N PRO A 132 -15.81 -9.24 15.32
CA PRO A 132 -16.42 -8.42 16.38
C PRO A 132 -15.53 -8.12 17.59
N HIS A 133 -14.51 -8.95 17.85
CA HIS A 133 -13.56 -8.79 18.96
C HIS A 133 -12.26 -8.07 18.56
N ALA A 134 -12.12 -7.68 17.29
CA ALA A 134 -10.98 -6.92 16.81
C ALA A 134 -11.04 -5.46 17.29
N GLU A 135 -9.91 -4.77 17.28
CA GLU A 135 -9.93 -3.33 17.43
C GLU A 135 -10.75 -2.72 16.28
N PRO A 136 -11.74 -1.88 16.56
CA PRO A 136 -12.62 -1.38 15.52
C PRO A 136 -11.90 -0.38 14.63
N HIS A 137 -12.52 -0.12 13.47
CA HIS A 137 -12.21 0.98 12.56
C HIS A 137 -10.97 0.84 11.66
N ALA A 138 -9.98 0.02 11.98
CA ALA A 138 -8.81 -0.15 11.12
C ALA A 138 -8.12 -1.51 11.28
N TYR A 139 -7.37 -1.93 10.24
CA TYR A 139 -6.42 -3.02 10.35
C TYR A 139 -5.15 -2.60 11.11
N SER A 140 -5.33 -2.43 12.43
CA SER A 140 -4.32 -1.96 13.38
C SER A 140 -3.15 -2.93 13.53
N TYR A 141 -2.09 -2.48 14.21
CA TYR A 141 -0.96 -3.34 14.57
C TYR A 141 -1.42 -4.61 15.33
N VAL A 142 -2.31 -4.46 16.30
CA VAL A 142 -2.83 -5.57 17.10
C VAL A 142 -3.64 -6.54 16.23
N ASN A 143 -4.50 -6.01 15.36
CA ASN A 143 -5.28 -6.83 14.44
C ASN A 143 -4.37 -7.59 13.46
N LYS A 144 -3.25 -7.00 13.04
CA LYS A 144 -2.21 -7.65 12.20
C LYS A 144 -1.48 -8.76 12.95
N GLU A 145 -0.99 -8.49 14.16
CA GLU A 145 -0.25 -9.48 14.96
C GLU A 145 -1.11 -10.67 15.38
N ARG A 146 -2.40 -10.45 15.62
CA ARG A 146 -3.37 -11.48 16.03
C ARG A 146 -4.37 -11.78 14.93
N CYS A 147 -3.94 -11.73 13.67
CA CYS A 147 -4.85 -11.82 12.52
C CYS A 147 -5.65 -13.13 12.48
N GLU A 148 -5.08 -14.26 12.93
CA GLU A 148 -5.78 -15.54 13.01
C GLU A 148 -7.03 -15.48 13.92
N GLU A 149 -6.99 -14.66 14.97
CA GLU A 149 -8.08 -14.51 15.94
C GLU A 149 -9.02 -13.34 15.61
N LEU A 150 -8.50 -12.27 15.05
CA LEU A 150 -9.17 -10.97 14.95
C LEU A 150 -9.62 -10.62 13.52
N VAL A 151 -9.13 -11.34 12.52
CA VAL A 151 -9.39 -11.02 11.11
C VAL A 151 -9.92 -12.25 10.37
N GLU A 152 -10.83 -12.00 9.44
CA GLU A 152 -11.25 -12.93 8.42
C GLU A 152 -10.76 -12.41 7.08
N TYR A 153 -9.97 -13.22 6.38
CA TYR A 153 -9.57 -12.94 5.01
C TYR A 153 -10.53 -13.61 4.05
N ARG A 154 -11.06 -12.83 3.10
CA ARG A 154 -11.79 -13.34 1.94
C ARG A 154 -11.04 -13.05 0.67
N TYR A 155 -11.27 -13.86 -0.35
CA TYR A 155 -10.66 -13.70 -1.67
C TYR A 155 -11.74 -13.52 -2.72
N PRO A 156 -12.43 -12.36 -2.76
CA PRO A 156 -13.47 -12.12 -3.74
C PRO A 156 -12.86 -12.00 -5.15
N SER A 157 -13.65 -12.34 -6.16
CA SER A 157 -13.26 -12.23 -7.56
C SER A 157 -13.85 -10.97 -8.19
N ALA A 158 -13.01 -10.23 -8.93
CA ALA A 158 -13.43 -9.09 -9.73
C ALA A 158 -14.48 -9.43 -10.81
N GLU A 159 -14.61 -10.71 -11.20
CA GLU A 159 -15.63 -11.16 -12.15
C GLU A 159 -17.05 -11.02 -11.59
N ASN A 160 -17.21 -11.12 -10.27
CA ASN A 160 -18.51 -11.18 -9.60
C ASN A 160 -18.77 -10.00 -8.66
N ASP A 161 -17.76 -9.15 -8.41
CA ASP A 161 -17.84 -8.03 -7.47
C ASP A 161 -17.29 -6.75 -8.13
N PRO A 162 -18.17 -5.79 -8.52
CA PRO A 162 -17.76 -4.54 -9.18
C PRO A 162 -16.84 -3.66 -8.34
N GLU A 163 -16.96 -3.69 -7.01
CA GLU A 163 -16.09 -2.89 -6.13
C GLU A 163 -14.68 -3.49 -6.09
N VAL A 164 -14.56 -4.81 -6.13
CA VAL A 164 -13.26 -5.50 -6.25
C VAL A 164 -12.65 -5.23 -7.61
N ALA A 165 -13.42 -5.27 -8.69
CA ALA A 165 -12.93 -4.90 -10.03
C ALA A 165 -12.38 -3.47 -10.08
N GLU A 166 -13.05 -2.52 -9.42
CA GLU A 166 -12.57 -1.15 -9.31
C GLU A 166 -11.33 -1.03 -8.42
N ALA A 167 -11.27 -1.77 -7.30
CA ALA A 167 -10.11 -1.80 -6.43
C ALA A 167 -8.86 -2.33 -7.17
N GLU A 168 -9.02 -3.39 -7.95
CA GLU A 168 -7.98 -3.95 -8.82
C GLU A 168 -7.52 -2.97 -9.89
N ARG A 169 -8.45 -2.25 -10.51
CA ARG A 169 -8.15 -1.21 -11.51
C ARG A 169 -7.33 -0.07 -10.89
N VAL A 170 -7.76 0.45 -9.74
CA VAL A 170 -7.07 1.53 -9.01
C VAL A 170 -5.68 1.05 -8.55
N ALA A 171 -5.60 -0.16 -7.99
CA ALA A 171 -4.34 -0.75 -7.53
C ALA A 171 -3.31 -0.88 -8.65
N LEU A 172 -3.71 -1.46 -9.78
CA LEU A 172 -2.81 -1.66 -10.92
C LEU A 172 -2.36 -0.33 -11.54
N ALA A 173 -3.27 0.64 -11.64
CA ALA A 173 -2.95 1.97 -12.13
C ALA A 173 -1.97 2.70 -11.19
N ALA A 174 -2.20 2.62 -9.87
CA ALA A 174 -1.32 3.21 -8.86
C ALA A 174 0.07 2.57 -8.89
N TRP A 175 0.14 1.23 -8.97
CA TRP A 175 1.38 0.49 -9.09
C TRP A 175 2.22 0.98 -10.28
N ARG A 176 1.60 1.13 -11.45
CA ARG A 176 2.24 1.64 -12.66
C ARG A 176 2.69 3.09 -12.50
N ALA A 177 1.84 3.97 -11.97
CA ALA A 177 2.16 5.38 -11.75
C ALA A 177 3.33 5.59 -10.79
N ILE A 178 3.43 4.77 -9.74
CA ILE A 178 4.49 4.82 -8.74
C ILE A 178 5.79 4.19 -9.26
N GLY A 179 5.74 3.42 -10.36
CA GLY A 179 6.90 2.71 -10.90
C GLY A 179 7.20 1.40 -10.16
N GLY A 180 6.19 0.77 -9.57
CA GLY A 180 6.31 -0.53 -8.92
C GLY A 180 6.92 -1.60 -9.82
N ARG A 181 7.68 -2.52 -9.23
CA ARG A 181 8.45 -3.55 -9.95
C ARG A 181 8.25 -4.93 -9.37
N ASP A 182 8.22 -5.90 -10.27
CA ASP A 182 8.28 -7.34 -10.05
C ASP A 182 7.15 -7.96 -9.23
N ALA A 183 6.93 -7.54 -7.99
CA ALA A 183 5.73 -7.85 -7.24
C ALA A 183 5.56 -6.94 -6.03
N GLY A 184 4.35 -6.85 -5.52
CA GLY A 184 4.05 -6.14 -4.28
C GLY A 184 2.57 -6.20 -3.98
N ARG A 185 2.14 -5.38 -3.03
CA ARG A 185 0.72 -5.20 -2.72
C ARG A 185 0.35 -3.73 -2.68
N VAL A 186 -0.90 -3.45 -3.01
CA VAL A 186 -1.51 -2.12 -2.87
C VAL A 186 -2.69 -2.26 -1.94
N ASP A 187 -2.71 -1.43 -0.90
CA ASP A 187 -3.79 -1.43 0.09
C ASP A 187 -4.76 -0.31 -0.25
N LEU A 188 -6.05 -0.64 -0.25
CA LEU A 188 -7.15 0.25 -0.58
C LEU A 188 -8.22 0.15 0.49
N ARG A 189 -9.01 1.21 0.60
CA ARG A 189 -10.22 1.22 1.41
C ARG A 189 -11.29 2.03 0.74
N SER A 190 -12.51 1.52 0.76
CA SER A 190 -13.65 2.19 0.15
C SER A 190 -14.23 3.26 1.06
N ASP A 191 -14.74 4.32 0.46
CA ASP A 191 -15.58 5.28 1.18
C ASP A 191 -16.99 4.71 1.44
N GLU A 192 -17.86 5.52 2.04
CA GLU A 192 -19.24 5.14 2.35
C GLU A 192 -20.11 4.84 1.11
N THR A 193 -19.65 5.20 -0.10
CA THR A 193 -20.35 4.93 -1.36
C THR A 193 -19.86 3.66 -2.05
N GLY A 194 -18.85 2.98 -1.48
CA GLY A 194 -18.24 1.80 -2.08
C GLY A 194 -17.20 2.13 -3.16
N GLN A 195 -16.69 3.37 -3.24
CA GLN A 195 -15.58 3.72 -4.13
C GLN A 195 -14.24 3.39 -3.45
N PRO A 196 -13.41 2.49 -4.00
CA PRO A 196 -12.08 2.20 -3.46
C PRO A 196 -11.12 3.39 -3.61
N HIS A 197 -10.39 3.70 -2.56
CA HIS A 197 -9.32 4.70 -2.54
C HIS A 197 -7.98 4.06 -2.17
N PHE A 198 -6.92 4.47 -2.87
CA PHE A 198 -5.55 4.10 -2.56
C PHE A 198 -5.13 4.59 -1.16
N LEU A 199 -4.66 3.67 -0.30
CA LEU A 199 -4.09 4.00 1.00
C LEU A 199 -2.57 4.04 0.96
N GLU A 200 -1.95 2.94 0.53
CA GLU A 200 -0.50 2.78 0.46
C GLU A 200 -0.10 1.68 -0.53
N VAL A 201 1.18 1.68 -0.91
CA VAL A 201 1.80 0.60 -1.70
C VAL A 201 2.93 0.00 -0.88
N ASN A 202 3.06 -1.32 -0.96
CA ASN A 202 4.14 -2.08 -0.35
C ASN A 202 4.88 -2.82 -1.48
N PRO A 203 5.87 -2.17 -2.11
CA PRO A 203 6.59 -2.72 -3.26
C PRO A 203 7.73 -3.68 -2.85
N LEU A 204 7.88 -3.94 -1.55
CA LEU A 204 8.70 -5.00 -0.97
C LEU A 204 7.82 -5.81 0.00
N ALA A 205 6.88 -6.56 -0.57
CA ALA A 205 5.93 -7.34 0.22
C ALA A 205 6.62 -8.53 0.91
N GLY A 206 6.08 -8.93 2.06
CA GLY A 206 6.50 -10.17 2.72
C GLY A 206 6.31 -11.38 1.82
N LEU A 207 7.20 -12.38 1.95
CA LEU A 207 7.19 -13.61 1.15
C LEU A 207 7.09 -14.87 2.02
N HIS A 208 6.64 -14.75 3.27
CA HIS A 208 6.36 -15.94 4.06
C HIS A 208 5.16 -16.67 3.45
N PRO A 209 5.28 -17.96 3.08
CA PRO A 209 4.28 -18.66 2.28
C PRO A 209 2.90 -18.72 2.96
N GLU A 210 2.86 -18.71 4.29
CA GLU A 210 1.63 -18.90 5.08
C GLU A 210 1.13 -17.63 5.77
N HIS A 211 1.97 -16.60 5.90
CA HIS A 211 1.66 -15.43 6.75
C HIS A 211 1.80 -14.09 6.02
N SER A 212 2.26 -14.09 4.78
CA SER A 212 2.37 -12.86 3.99
C SER A 212 1.24 -12.79 2.96
N ASP A 213 0.59 -11.64 2.89
CA ASP A 213 -0.59 -11.42 2.05
C ASP A 213 -0.32 -11.75 0.57
N LEU A 214 0.87 -11.40 0.05
CA LEU A 214 1.19 -11.64 -1.37
C LEU A 214 1.21 -13.16 -1.71
N PRO A 215 1.96 -14.03 -0.99
CA PRO A 215 1.81 -15.47 -1.11
C PRO A 215 0.40 -16.01 -0.89
N MET A 216 -0.34 -15.49 0.10
CA MET A 216 -1.71 -15.92 0.38
C MET A 216 -2.68 -15.61 -0.77
N ILE A 217 -2.58 -14.40 -1.33
CA ILE A 217 -3.33 -13.95 -2.51
C ILE A 217 -2.97 -14.82 -3.71
N ALA A 218 -1.67 -15.07 -3.94
CA ALA A 218 -1.22 -15.93 -5.04
C ALA A 218 -1.78 -17.36 -4.91
N ALA A 219 -1.74 -17.94 -3.71
CA ALA A 219 -2.29 -19.27 -3.45
C ALA A 219 -3.80 -19.33 -3.67
N ALA A 220 -4.55 -18.31 -3.22
CA ALA A 220 -5.99 -18.20 -3.47
C ALA A 220 -6.32 -18.09 -4.96
N ALA A 221 -5.44 -17.48 -5.76
CA ALA A 221 -5.52 -17.42 -7.21
C ALA A 221 -4.99 -18.69 -7.92
N GLY A 222 -4.67 -19.76 -7.18
CA GLY A 222 -4.18 -21.03 -7.73
C GLY A 222 -2.70 -21.04 -8.14
N LEU A 223 -1.92 -20.02 -7.78
CA LEU A 223 -0.49 -19.94 -8.06
C LEU A 223 0.31 -20.50 -6.88
N SER A 224 1.15 -21.51 -7.13
CA SER A 224 2.00 -22.06 -6.08
C SER A 224 3.05 -21.04 -5.62
N PHE A 225 3.52 -21.15 -4.37
CA PHE A 225 4.59 -20.28 -3.86
C PHE A 225 5.84 -20.33 -4.75
N ARG A 226 6.20 -21.51 -5.27
CA ARG A 226 7.34 -21.66 -6.19
C ARG A 226 7.11 -20.92 -7.50
N ASP A 227 5.90 -20.97 -8.05
CA ASP A 227 5.56 -20.25 -9.28
C ASP A 227 5.49 -18.74 -9.08
N LEU A 228 5.06 -18.29 -7.90
CA LEU A 228 5.13 -16.88 -7.49
C LEU A 228 6.60 -16.41 -7.50
N ILE A 229 7.49 -17.10 -6.76
CA ILE A 229 8.92 -16.73 -6.70
C ILE A 229 9.55 -16.76 -8.09
N ARG A 230 9.25 -17.78 -8.89
CA ARG A 230 9.71 -17.85 -10.30
C ARG A 230 9.25 -16.64 -11.10
N SER A 231 7.97 -16.27 -10.99
CA SER A 231 7.42 -15.14 -11.73
C SER A 231 8.05 -13.80 -11.34
N ILE A 232 8.39 -13.62 -10.06
CA ILE A 232 9.09 -12.42 -9.56
C ILE A 232 10.50 -12.34 -10.17
N VAL A 233 11.24 -13.46 -10.16
CA VAL A 233 12.58 -13.53 -10.75
C VAL A 233 12.54 -13.27 -12.25
N LEU A 234 11.60 -13.88 -12.97
CA LEU A 234 11.42 -13.66 -14.41
C LEU A 234 11.11 -12.19 -14.74
N SER A 235 10.25 -11.53 -13.96
CA SER A 235 10.00 -10.08 -14.14
C SER A 235 11.29 -9.26 -13.98
N ALA A 236 12.11 -9.59 -12.98
CA ALA A 236 13.37 -8.90 -12.76
C ALA A 236 14.35 -9.15 -13.93
N GLU A 237 14.51 -10.39 -14.36
CA GLU A 237 15.36 -10.77 -15.49
C GLU A 237 15.01 -10.01 -16.78
N GLU A 238 13.72 -9.95 -17.11
CA GLU A 238 13.26 -9.22 -18.30
C GLU A 238 13.64 -7.74 -18.27
N ARG A 239 13.52 -7.11 -17.10
CA ARG A 239 13.87 -5.69 -16.88
C ARG A 239 15.37 -5.44 -17.03
N ILE A 240 16.20 -6.34 -16.50
CA ILE A 240 17.66 -6.26 -16.56
C ILE A 240 18.17 -6.46 -17.99
N VAL A 241 17.66 -7.48 -18.69
CA VAL A 241 18.03 -7.74 -20.10
C VAL A 241 17.60 -6.59 -21.00
N SER A 242 16.46 -5.95 -20.72
CA SER A 242 16.02 -4.76 -21.46
C SER A 242 16.94 -3.56 -21.26
N SER A 243 17.45 -3.32 -20.05
CA SER A 243 18.40 -2.22 -19.81
C SER A 243 19.71 -2.39 -20.58
N ASP A 244 20.26 -3.61 -20.63
CA ASP A 244 21.53 -3.89 -21.32
C ASP A 244 21.44 -3.73 -22.84
N ARG A 245 20.28 -4.04 -23.44
CA ARG A 245 20.05 -3.82 -24.87
C ARG A 245 19.92 -2.34 -25.23
N THR A 246 19.46 -1.52 -24.30
CA THR A 246 19.27 -0.08 -24.51
C THR A 246 20.59 0.67 -24.37
N SER A 247 21.42 0.30 -23.39
CA SER A 247 22.78 0.83 -23.22
C SER A 247 23.71 0.45 -24.39
N ASN A 248 23.63 -0.78 -24.92
CA ASN A 248 24.42 -1.18 -26.09
C ASN A 248 24.05 -0.42 -27.37
N ARG A 249 22.78 -0.02 -27.56
CA ARG A 249 22.36 0.75 -28.74
C ARG A 249 22.84 2.20 -28.71
N CYS A 250 22.93 2.82 -27.52
CA CYS A 250 23.50 4.16 -27.37
C CYS A 250 25.02 4.16 -27.56
N ALA A 251 25.73 3.09 -27.20
CA ALA A 251 27.19 3.01 -27.33
C ALA A 251 27.67 2.79 -28.78
N THR A 252 26.86 2.20 -29.65
CA THR A 252 27.21 1.94 -31.06
C THR A 252 26.75 3.02 -32.05
N GLY A 253 26.18 4.12 -31.55
CA GLY A 253 25.61 5.22 -32.35
C GLY A 253 26.46 6.50 -32.36
N SER A 254 27.79 6.39 -32.24
CA SER A 254 28.75 7.51 -32.37
C SER A 254 29.67 7.29 -33.57
#